data_AF-A0A090NBR2-F1
#
_entry.id   AF-A0A090NBR2-F1
#
_cell.length_a   1.000
_cell.length_b   1.000
_cell.length_c   1.000
_cell.angle_alpha   90.00
_cell.angle_beta   90.00
_cell.angle_gamma   90.00
#
_symmetry.space_group_name_H-M   'P 1'
#
loop_
_entity.id
_entity.type
_entity.pdbx_description
1 polymer ?
#
loop_
_entity_poly.entity_id
_entity_poly.type
_entity_poly.pdbx_seq_one_letter_code
_entity_poly.pdbx_strand_id
1 'polypeptide(L)'
;MKQWIAALLLMLIPGVQAAKPQKVTLMVDDVPVAQVLQALDEQEKLNLVVSPDVSGTVSLHLTDVPWKQALQTVVKSAGLITRQEGNILSVHSIA
;
A
#
# COMPACT_ATOMS: atom_id res chain seq x y z
N MET A 1 -54.85 -2.39 3.65
CA MET A 1 -54.04 -3.38 2.88
C MET A 1 -52.84 -2.66 2.27
N LYS A 2 -51.64 -3.23 2.44
CA LYS A 2 -50.37 -2.94 1.72
C LYS A 2 -49.65 -1.62 2.05
N GLN A 3 -48.83 -1.60 3.11
CA GLN A 3 -47.65 -0.70 3.24
C GLN A 3 -46.45 -1.35 4.00
N TRP A 4 -46.43 -2.67 4.18
CA TRP A 4 -45.42 -3.33 5.05
C TRP A 4 -44.19 -3.86 4.30
N ILE A 5 -44.11 -3.66 2.98
CA ILE A 5 -43.07 -4.26 2.14
C ILE A 5 -41.77 -3.41 2.15
N ALA A 6 -41.87 -2.11 2.47
CA ALA A 6 -40.70 -1.23 2.51
C ALA A 6 -39.75 -1.53 3.70
N ALA A 7 -40.27 -2.07 4.80
CA ALA A 7 -39.46 -2.40 5.98
C ALA A 7 -38.63 -3.68 5.81
N LEU A 8 -38.94 -4.52 4.80
CA LEU A 8 -38.24 -5.79 4.57
C LEU A 8 -37.06 -5.69 3.58
N LEU A 9 -36.85 -4.51 2.97
CA LEU A 9 -35.87 -4.34 1.88
C LEU A 9 -34.57 -3.66 2.30
N LEU A 10 -34.40 -3.35 3.59
CA LEU A 10 -33.22 -2.63 4.10
C LEU A 10 -32.24 -3.52 4.89
N MET A 11 -32.29 -4.84 4.72
CA MET A 11 -31.50 -5.78 5.54
C MET A 11 -30.58 -6.70 4.72
N LEU A 12 -30.04 -6.20 3.60
CA LEU A 12 -29.02 -6.89 2.82
C LEU A 12 -27.95 -5.89 2.35
N ILE A 13 -27.28 -5.22 3.28
CA ILE A 13 -25.93 -4.75 3.00
C ILE A 13 -25.01 -5.80 3.61
N PRO A 14 -24.46 -6.74 2.81
CA PRO A 14 -23.43 -7.64 3.32
C PRO A 14 -22.33 -6.74 3.87
N GLY A 15 -21.97 -6.95 5.14
CA GLY A 15 -21.01 -6.14 5.86
C GLY A 15 -19.80 -5.91 4.99
N VAL A 16 -19.46 -4.64 4.74
CA VAL A 16 -18.17 -4.27 4.16
C VAL A 16 -17.14 -4.79 5.14
N GLN A 17 -16.60 -5.97 4.86
CA GLN A 17 -15.55 -6.57 5.66
C GLN A 17 -14.35 -5.64 5.46
N ALA A 18 -14.16 -4.70 6.38
CA ALA A 18 -13.01 -3.83 6.37
C ALA A 18 -11.78 -4.74 6.47
N ALA A 19 -11.09 -4.93 5.33
CA ALA A 19 -9.82 -5.63 5.30
C ALA A 19 -8.94 -5.00 6.38
N LYS A 20 -8.55 -5.79 7.38
CA LYS A 20 -7.70 -5.29 8.47
C LYS A 20 -6.41 -4.80 7.81
N PRO A 21 -5.99 -3.54 8.06
CA PRO A 21 -4.76 -3.04 7.48
C PRO A 21 -3.61 -3.90 8.00
N GLN A 22 -2.92 -4.61 7.11
CA GLN A 22 -1.72 -5.34 7.45
C GLN A 22 -0.70 -4.34 7.98
N LYS A 23 -0.07 -4.67 9.10
CA LYS A 23 0.92 -3.82 9.73
C LYS A 23 2.31 -4.36 9.48
N VAL A 24 3.25 -3.46 9.30
CA VAL A 24 4.64 -3.73 8.96
C VAL A 24 5.52 -3.19 10.07
N THR A 25 6.49 -4.01 10.47
CA THR A 25 7.62 -3.64 11.32
C THR A 25 8.88 -3.96 10.53
N LEU A 26 9.69 -2.94 10.24
CA LEU A 26 10.87 -3.05 9.38
C LEU A 26 11.93 -2.08 9.88
N MET A 27 13.18 -2.55 10.00
CA MET A 27 14.32 -1.72 10.35
C MET A 27 15.42 -1.99 9.34
N VAL A 28 15.78 -0.97 8.56
CA VAL A 28 16.87 -1.03 7.59
C VAL A 28 17.70 0.23 7.69
N ASP A 29 19.00 0.08 7.50
CA ASP A 29 19.97 1.16 7.57
C ASP A 29 20.80 1.16 6.29
N ASP A 30 20.76 2.28 5.56
CA ASP A 30 21.49 2.51 4.31
C ASP A 30 21.25 1.42 3.23
N VAL A 31 19.98 1.05 3.05
CA VAL A 31 19.57 0.01 2.10
C VAL A 31 19.04 0.63 0.81
N PRO A 32 19.36 0.07 -0.38
CA PRO A 32 18.80 0.56 -1.64
C PRO A 32 17.28 0.60 -1.60
N VAL A 33 16.70 1.74 -1.97
CA VAL A 33 15.24 1.94 -1.87
C VAL A 33 14.46 0.89 -2.66
N ALA A 34 15.01 0.42 -3.79
CA ALA A 34 14.42 -0.66 -4.58
C ALA A 34 14.25 -1.96 -3.79
N GLN A 35 15.22 -2.32 -2.95
CA GLN A 35 15.15 -3.53 -2.11
C GLN A 35 14.09 -3.38 -1.01
N VAL A 36 14.02 -2.19 -0.39
CA VAL A 36 12.99 -1.89 0.61
C VAL A 36 11.59 -1.99 0.01
N LEU A 37 11.40 -1.43 -1.18
CA LEU A 37 10.12 -1.49 -1.91
C LEU A 37 9.73 -2.93 -2.28
N GLN A 38 10.69 -3.76 -2.70
CA GLN A 38 10.46 -5.18 -2.97
C GLN A 38 10.06 -5.94 -1.71
N ALA A 39 10.74 -5.72 -0.58
CA ALA A 39 10.39 -6.34 0.69
C ALA A 39 8.97 -5.96 1.17
N LEU A 40 8.53 -4.74 0.88
CA LEU A 40 7.15 -4.32 1.15
C LEU A 40 6.15 -5.01 0.20
N ASP A 41 6.47 -5.20 -1.07
CA ASP A 41 5.59 -5.85 -2.04
C ASP A 41 5.31 -7.33 -1.71
N GLU A 42 6.34 -8.06 -1.29
CA GLU A 42 6.24 -9.47 -0.92
C GLU A 42 5.21 -9.74 0.19
N GLN A 43 4.97 -8.75 1.07
CA GLN A 43 4.00 -8.87 2.17
C GLN A 43 2.54 -8.86 1.70
N GLU A 44 2.20 -8.00 0.74
CA GLU A 44 0.81 -7.81 0.26
C GLU A 44 0.53 -8.48 -1.09
N LYS A 45 1.54 -9.07 -1.73
CA LYS A 45 1.47 -9.69 -3.07
C LYS A 45 0.87 -8.73 -4.11
N LEU A 46 1.35 -7.49 -4.12
CA LEU A 46 0.94 -6.52 -5.13
C LEU A 46 1.81 -6.72 -6.38
N ASN A 47 1.42 -6.08 -7.48
CA ASN A 47 2.28 -6.05 -8.67
C ASN A 47 3.03 -4.73 -8.65
N LEU A 48 4.18 -4.71 -7.99
CA LEU A 48 5.05 -3.53 -7.96
C LEU A 48 6.09 -3.60 -9.07
N VAL A 49 6.20 -2.53 -9.85
CA VAL A 49 7.28 -2.33 -10.84
C VAL A 49 8.15 -1.19 -10.36
N VAL A 50 9.40 -1.50 -10.02
CA VAL A 50 10.41 -0.50 -9.69
C VAL A 50 11.16 -0.14 -10.97
N SER A 51 11.05 1.12 -11.38
CA SER A 51 11.65 1.58 -12.63
C SER A 51 13.18 1.73 -12.51
N PRO A 52 13.96 1.60 -13.61
CA PRO A 52 15.42 1.63 -13.57
C PRO A 52 16.04 2.95 -13.09
N ASP A 53 15.28 4.04 -13.14
CA ASP A 53 15.63 5.38 -12.66
C ASP A 53 15.57 5.50 -11.12
N VAL A 54 14.95 4.53 -10.44
CA VAL A 54 14.91 4.49 -8.98
C VAL A 54 16.29 4.12 -8.44
N SER A 55 16.94 5.09 -7.81
CA SER A 55 18.28 4.95 -7.23
C SER A 55 18.37 5.61 -5.86
N GLY A 56 19.48 5.36 -5.14
CA GLY A 56 19.70 5.87 -3.79
C GLY A 56 19.38 4.86 -2.67
N THR A 57 19.70 5.26 -1.45
CA THR A 57 19.52 4.46 -0.23
C THR A 57 18.59 5.15 0.75
N VAL A 58 18.00 4.37 1.64
CA VAL A 58 17.13 4.86 2.71
C VAL A 58 17.41 4.10 3.99
N SER A 59 17.39 4.84 5.10
CA SER A 59 17.34 4.29 6.46
C SER A 59 15.98 4.56 7.06
N LEU A 60 15.34 3.54 7.60
CA LEU A 60 13.99 3.63 8.16
C LEU A 60 13.80 2.62 9.27
N HIS A 61 13.01 3.04 10.26
CA HIS A 61 12.55 2.20 11.34
C HIS A 61 11.04 2.37 11.46
N LEU A 62 10.31 1.32 11.11
CA LEU A 62 8.87 1.22 11.19
C LEU A 62 8.50 0.21 12.26
N THR A 63 7.51 0.53 13.08
CA THR A 63 6.97 -0.37 14.10
C THR A 63 5.46 -0.29 14.06
N ASP A 64 4.79 -1.41 13.80
CA ASP A 64 3.33 -1.52 13.81
C ASP A 64 2.63 -0.53 12.84
N VAL A 65 3.27 -0.22 11.71
CA VAL A 65 2.79 0.80 10.75
C VAL A 65 1.90 0.15 9.70
N PRO A 66 0.71 0.70 9.37
CA PRO A 66 -0.10 0.18 8.26
C PRO A 66 0.69 0.12 6.95
N TRP A 67 0.60 -1.00 6.23
CA TRP A 67 1.41 -1.25 5.03
C TRP A 67 1.32 -0.12 4.00
N LYS A 68 0.10 0.36 3.70
CA LYS A 68 -0.10 1.47 2.76
C LYS A 68 0.64 2.75 3.19
N GLN A 69 0.67 2.99 4.49
CA GLN A 69 1.38 4.13 5.07
C GLN A 69 2.89 3.92 5.01
N ALA A 70 3.38 2.72 5.32
CA ALA A 70 4.79 2.36 5.18
C ALA A 70 5.29 2.61 3.75
N LEU A 71 4.60 2.07 2.74
CA LEU A 71 4.95 2.27 1.34
C LEU A 71 4.99 3.76 0.96
N GLN A 72 3.95 4.52 1.33
CA GLN A 72 3.92 5.95 1.05
C GLN A 72 5.05 6.72 1.73
N THR A 73 5.42 6.33 2.96
CA THR A 73 6.56 6.95 3.67
C THR A 73 7.86 6.71 2.93
N VAL A 74 8.13 5.48 2.49
CA VAL A 74 9.36 5.15 1.73
C VAL A 74 9.42 5.90 0.40
N VAL A 75 8.32 5.90 -0.35
CA VAL A 75 8.22 6.63 -1.63
C VAL A 75 8.48 8.11 -1.42
N LYS A 76 7.86 8.74 -0.40
CA LYS A 76 8.05 10.16 -0.11
C LYS A 76 9.46 10.49 0.39
N SER A 77 10.03 9.66 1.27
CA SER A 77 11.37 9.90 1.84
C SER A 77 12.46 9.81 0.78
N ALA A 78 12.29 8.93 -0.21
CA ALA A 78 13.23 8.74 -1.30
C ALA A 78 12.99 9.66 -2.50
N GLY A 79 12.01 10.60 -2.43
CA GLY A 79 11.70 11.48 -3.56
C GLY A 79 11.20 10.71 -4.78
N LEU A 80 10.35 9.71 -4.57
CA LEU A 80 9.78 8.88 -5.63
C LEU A 80 8.31 9.26 -5.85
N ILE A 81 7.79 8.92 -7.02
CA ILE A 81 6.37 8.99 -7.38
C ILE A 81 5.86 7.61 -7.75
N THR A 82 4.60 7.36 -7.40
CA THR A 82 3.90 6.14 -7.76
C THR A 82 2.87 6.44 -8.85
N ARG A 83 2.82 5.60 -9.88
CA ARG A 83 1.78 5.60 -10.91
C ARG A 83 1.05 4.27 -10.88
N GLN A 84 -0.27 4.29 -10.72
CA GLN A 84 -1.08 3.08 -10.75
C GLN A 84 -1.75 2.93 -12.11
N GLU A 85 -1.51 1.80 -12.78
CA GLU A 85 -2.12 1.42 -14.05
C GLU A 85 -2.85 0.08 -13.86
N GLY A 86 -4.15 0.16 -13.59
CA GLY A 86 -4.95 -1.01 -13.24
C GLY A 86 -4.48 -1.68 -11.94
N ASN A 87 -3.98 -2.91 -12.06
CA ASN A 87 -3.48 -3.73 -10.95
C ASN A 87 -1.97 -3.61 -10.73
N ILE A 88 -1.29 -2.77 -11.51
CA ILE A 88 0.16 -2.58 -11.43
C ILE A 88 0.45 -1.22 -10.80
N LEU A 89 1.35 -1.21 -9.82
CA LEU A 89 1.88 -0.01 -9.22
C LEU A 89 3.31 0.19 -9.70
N SER A 90 3.55 1.22 -10.50
CA SER A 90 4.87 1.59 -10.98
C SER A 90 5.46 2.68 -10.10
N VAL A 91 6.73 2.55 -9.72
CA VAL A 91 7.47 3.56 -8.95
C VAL A 91 8.53 4.18 -9.85
N HIS A 92 8.62 5.50 -9.84
CA HIS A 92 9.57 6.30 -10.61
C HIS A 92 10.26 7.33 -9.71
N SER A 93 11.43 7.79 -10.10
CA SER A 93 12.10 8.93 -9.47
C SER A 93 11.43 10.24 -9.86
N ILE A 94 11.41 11.24 -8.96
CA ILE A 94 11.00 12.61 -9.32
C ILE A 94 12.12 13.41 -10.01
N ALA A 95 13.35 12.91 -9.95
CA ALA A 95 14.56 13.62 -10.38
C ALA A 95 14.82 13.50 -11.89
#